data_AF-A0AB33V9H2-F1
#
_entry.id   AF-A0AB33V9H2-F1
#
_cell.length_a   1.000
_cell.length_b   1.000
_cell.length_c   1.000
_cell.angle_alpha   90.00
_cell.angle_beta   90.00
_cell.angle_gamma   90.00
#
_symmetry.space_group_name_H-M   'P 1'
#
loop_
_entity.id
_entity.type
_entity.pdbx_description
1 polymer ?
#
loop_
_entity_poly.entity_id
_entity_poly.type
_entity_poly.pdbx_seq_one_letter_code
_entity_poly.pdbx_strand_id
1 'polypeptide(L)'
;MSLYSKAVYILLGILIGSVGSYVIQQTKTPRVHKLQFPLALSGGTVDSPAGILPKGTPLYYDQAFPEGFVRYRVYVNVEGVKLET
;
A
#
# COMPACT_ATOMS: atom_id res chain seq x y z
N MET A 1 19.53 -18.11 38.61
CA MET A 1 19.85 -17.58 37.26
C MET A 1 20.61 -16.27 37.43
N SER A 2 21.85 -16.18 36.93
CA SER A 2 22.72 -15.00 37.11
C SER A 2 22.13 -13.75 36.45
N LEU A 3 22.41 -12.57 37.02
CA LEU A 3 22.00 -11.29 36.44
C LEU A 3 22.52 -11.12 35.00
N TYR A 4 23.72 -11.64 34.73
CA TYR A 4 24.31 -11.67 33.39
C TYR A 4 23.50 -12.51 32.41
N SER A 5 23.02 -13.70 32.81
CA SER A 5 22.25 -14.53 31.89
C SER A 5 20.90 -13.88 31.55
N LYS A 6 20.26 -13.20 32.51
CA LYS A 6 19.05 -12.41 32.25
C LYS A 6 19.30 -11.27 31.25
N ALA A 7 20.40 -10.52 31.41
CA ALA A 7 20.76 -9.44 30.50
C ALA A 7 21.00 -9.93 29.07
N VAL A 8 21.67 -11.08 28.92
CA VAL A 8 21.90 -11.71 27.61
C VAL A 8 20.57 -12.08 26.93
N TYR A 9 19.61 -12.67 27.66
CA TYR A 9 18.30 -13.01 27.08
C TYR A 9 17.49 -11.78 26.67
N ILE A 10 17.55 -10.69 27.43
CA ILE A 10 16.87 -9.44 27.08
C ILE A 10 17.46 -8.85 25.79
N LEU A 11 18.79 -8.80 25.67
CA LEU A 11 19.45 -8.30 24.47
C LEU A 11 19.14 -9.16 23.23
N LEU A 12 19.13 -10.49 23.39
CA LEU A 12 18.71 -11.41 22.34
C LEU A 12 17.25 -11.19 21.93
N GLY A 13 16.35 -10.96 22.88
CA GLY A 13 14.95 -10.65 22.61
C GLY A 13 14.78 -9.37 21.79
N ILE A 14 15.50 -8.30 22.15
CA ILE A 14 15.47 -7.03 21.41
C ILE A 14 16.05 -7.20 19.99
N LEU A 15 17.14 -7.95 19.86
CA LEU A 15 17.77 -8.22 18.56
C LEU A 15 16.82 -9.02 17.65
N ILE A 16 16.23 -10.10 18.15
CA ILE A 16 15.28 -10.93 17.37
C ILE A 16 14.03 -10.11 17.03
N GLY A 17 13.50 -9.34 17.98
CA GLY A 17 12.31 -8.51 17.76
C GLY A 17 12.53 -7.42 16.70
N SER A 18 13.68 -6.75 16.73
CA SER A 18 14.03 -5.71 15.75
C SER A 18 14.24 -6.27 14.35
N VAL A 19 14.98 -7.38 14.23
CA VAL A 19 15.19 -8.07 12.94
C VAL A 19 13.87 -8.59 12.39
N GLY A 20 13.03 -9.22 13.22
CA GLY A 20 11.72 -9.72 12.81
C GLY A 20 10.80 -8.61 12.30
N SER A 21 10.73 -7.48 13.02
CA SER A 21 9.94 -6.31 12.60
C SER A 21 10.44 -5.71 11.27
N TYR A 22 11.75 -5.61 11.10
CA TYR A 22 12.36 -5.12 9.86
C TYR A 22 12.00 -6.00 8.66
N VAL A 23 12.10 -7.33 8.82
CA VAL A 23 11.75 -8.28 7.75
C VAL A 23 10.26 -8.19 7.39
N ILE A 24 9.37 -8.13 8.39
CA ILE A 24 7.93 -8.01 8.15
C ILE A 24 7.60 -6.74 7.35
N GLN A 25 8.24 -5.62 7.68
CA GLN A 25 8.06 -4.36 6.95
C GLN A 25 8.50 -4.46 5.49
N GLN A 26 9.63 -5.13 5.22
CA GLN A 26 10.16 -5.33 3.86
C GLN A 26 9.33 -6.32 3.03
N THR A 27 8.69 -7.31 3.67
CA THR A 27 7.88 -8.34 2.98
C THR A 27 6.45 -7.90 2.63
N LYS A 28 6.08 -6.64 2.85
CA LYS A 28 4.81 -6.11 2.35
C LYS A 28 4.88 -5.95 0.82
N THR A 29 4.77 -7.06 0.11
CA THR A 29 4.55 -7.05 -1.34
C THR A 29 3.22 -6.34 -1.60
N PRO A 30 3.19 -5.24 -2.37
CA PRO A 30 1.97 -4.52 -2.65
C PRO A 30 1.00 -5.47 -3.35
N ARG A 31 -0.18 -5.68 -2.75
CA ARG A 31 -1.22 -6.50 -3.38
C ARG A 31 -1.71 -5.76 -4.61
N VAL A 32 -1.58 -6.38 -5.78
CA VAL A 32 -2.05 -5.80 -7.04
C VAL A 32 -3.34 -6.49 -7.45
N HIS A 33 -4.39 -5.71 -7.68
CA HIS A 33 -5.64 -6.19 -8.22
C HIS A 33 -5.81 -5.71 -9.66
N LYS A 34 -6.09 -6.62 -10.60
CA LYS A 34 -6.42 -6.24 -11.99
C LYS A 34 -7.93 -6.17 -12.15
N LEU A 35 -8.41 -5.02 -12.64
CA LEU A 35 -9.82 -4.82 -12.92
C LEU A 35 -10.37 -5.85 -13.91
N GLN A 36 -11.40 -6.59 -13.51
CA GLN A 36 -12.11 -7.54 -14.39
C GLN A 36 -13.15 -6.85 -15.27
N PHE A 37 -13.65 -5.70 -14.82
CA PHE A 37 -14.62 -4.85 -15.51
C PHE A 37 -14.18 -3.39 -15.42
N PRO A 38 -14.60 -2.50 -16.35
CA PRO A 38 -14.33 -1.08 -16.23
C PRO A 38 -14.87 -0.51 -14.91
N LEU A 39 -14.10 0.38 -14.26
CA LEU A 39 -14.48 1.01 -13.00
C LEU A 39 -14.82 2.48 -13.24
N ALA A 40 -16.06 2.86 -12.98
CA ALA A 40 -16.46 4.27 -12.97
C ALA A 40 -15.94 4.97 -11.72
N LEU A 41 -15.30 6.12 -11.91
CA LEU A 41 -14.79 6.98 -10.84
C LEU A 41 -15.83 8.05 -10.53
N SER A 42 -16.44 7.97 -9.35
CA SER A 42 -17.31 9.00 -8.81
C SER A 42 -16.47 9.98 -7.98
N GLY A 43 -16.11 11.13 -8.57
CA GLY A 43 -15.31 12.13 -7.86
C GLY A 43 -15.04 13.44 -8.61
N GLY A 44 -15.63 13.64 -9.79
CA GLY A 44 -15.56 14.91 -10.50
C GLY A 44 -16.48 15.97 -9.89
N THR A 45 -16.23 17.25 -10.20
CA THR A 45 -17.23 18.31 -10.02
C THR A 45 -18.52 17.97 -10.79
N VAL A 46 -19.64 18.61 -10.46
CA VAL A 46 -20.96 18.35 -11.09
C VAL A 46 -20.90 18.41 -12.63
N ASP A 47 -19.94 19.16 -13.19
CA ASP A 47 -19.75 19.36 -14.62
C ASP A 47 -18.66 18.48 -15.26
N SER A 48 -17.96 17.65 -14.49
CA SER A 48 -16.90 16.79 -15.01
C SER A 48 -17.46 15.42 -15.44
N PRO A 49 -17.19 14.95 -16.67
CA PRO A 49 -17.60 13.62 -17.09
C PRO A 49 -17.02 12.56 -16.16
N ALA A 50 -17.80 11.53 -15.87
CA ALA A 50 -17.35 10.41 -15.03
C ALA A 50 -16.12 9.76 -15.65
N GLY A 51 -14.99 9.82 -14.95
CA GLY A 51 -13.77 9.12 -15.37
C GLY A 51 -14.00 7.61 -15.32
N ILE A 52 -13.51 6.86 -16.31
CA ILE A 52 -13.61 5.39 -16.33
C ILE A 52 -12.20 4.82 -16.41
N LEU A 53 -11.88 3.91 -15.48
CA LEU A 53 -10.70 3.07 -15.59
C LEU A 53 -11.04 1.84 -16.45
N PRO A 54 -10.28 1.57 -17.53
CA PRO A 54 -10.51 0.40 -18.37
C PRO A 54 -10.33 -0.93 -17.62
N LYS A 55 -10.98 -1.97 -18.14
CA LYS A 55 -10.68 -3.36 -17.76
C LYS A 55 -9.18 -3.63 -17.93
N GLY A 56 -8.59 -4.36 -16.98
CA GLY A 56 -7.18 -4.71 -16.98
C GLY A 56 -6.27 -3.68 -16.29
N THR A 57 -6.79 -2.51 -15.91
CA THR A 57 -6.02 -1.52 -15.13
C THR A 57 -5.52 -2.14 -13.81
N PRO A 58 -4.22 -2.07 -13.51
CA PRO A 58 -3.68 -2.54 -12.24
C PRO A 58 -3.95 -1.51 -11.14
N LEU A 59 -4.58 -1.99 -10.06
CA LEU A 59 -4.82 -1.25 -8.83
C LEU A 59 -3.83 -1.72 -7.78
N TYR A 60 -2.93 -0.84 -7.34
CA TYR A 60 -1.93 -1.14 -6.33
C TYR A 60 -2.52 -0.86 -4.94
N TYR A 61 -2.59 -1.86 -4.09
CA TYR A 61 -3.06 -1.70 -2.72
C TYR A 61 -2.17 -0.70 -1.97
N ASP A 62 -2.81 0.31 -1.37
CA ASP A 62 -2.15 1.32 -0.54
C ASP A 62 -2.25 0.91 0.94
N GLN A 63 -3.47 1.02 1.49
CA GLN A 63 -3.75 0.67 2.87
C GLN A 63 -5.24 0.40 3.11
N ALA A 64 -5.53 -0.28 4.20
CA ALA A 64 -6.87 -0.51 4.72
C ALA A 64 -7.10 0.38 5.93
N PHE A 65 -8.32 0.88 6.04
CA PHE A 65 -8.77 1.75 7.12
C PHE A 65 -9.67 0.95 8.09
N PRO A 66 -9.57 1.18 9.42
CA PRO A 66 -10.42 0.51 10.41
C PRO A 66 -11.92 0.76 10.19
N GLU A 67 -12.28 1.81 9.45
CA GLU A 67 -13.63 2.18 9.01
C GLU A 67 -14.19 1.26 7.91
N GLY A 68 -13.42 0.26 7.44
CA GLY A 68 -13.90 -0.80 6.55
C GLY A 68 -13.73 -0.55 5.05
N PHE A 69 -13.04 0.53 4.66
CA PHE A 69 -12.68 0.78 3.26
C PHE A 69 -11.18 0.57 3.00
N VAL A 70 -10.87 0.18 1.76
CA VAL A 70 -9.50 -0.01 1.27
C VAL A 70 -9.19 1.03 0.21
N ARG A 71 -7.95 1.53 0.20
CA ARG A 71 -7.47 2.44 -0.84
C ARG A 71 -6.53 1.73 -1.81
N TYR A 72 -6.66 2.11 -3.07
CA TYR A 72 -5.78 1.69 -4.14
C TYR A 72 -5.17 2.92 -4.82
N ARG A 73 -3.94 2.78 -5.32
CA ARG A 73 -3.27 3.76 -6.18
C ARG A 73 -3.24 3.26 -7.62
N VAL A 74 -3.36 4.20 -8.54
CA VAL A 74 -3.17 3.98 -9.99
C VAL A 74 -2.08 4.94 -10.45
N TYR A 75 -1.10 4.42 -11.18
CA TYR A 75 -0.07 5.22 -11.82
C TYR A 75 -0.44 5.34 -13.30
N VAL A 76 -0.54 6.58 -13.78
CA VAL A 76 -0.85 6.88 -15.17
C VAL A 76 0.37 7.59 -15.76
N ASN A 77 0.98 6.96 -16.76
CA ASN A 77 2.03 7.62 -17.53
C ASN A 77 1.35 8.53 -18.54
N VAL A 78 1.73 9.80 -18.53
CA VAL A 78 1.20 10.79 -19.46
C VAL A 78 2.36 11.24 -20.36
N GLU A 79 2.26 10.92 -21.65
CA GLU A 79 3.23 11.36 -22.66
C GLU A 79 2.60 12.45 -23.53
N GLY A 80 3.37 13.49 -23.83
CA GLY A 80 2.94 14.55 -24.76
C GLY A 80 1.90 15.53 -24.21
N VAL A 81 1.52 15.43 -22.94
CA VAL A 81 0.61 16.40 -22.29
C VAL A 81 1.40 17.28 -21.33
N LYS A 82 1.21 18.60 -21.44
CA LYS A 82 1.76 19.56 -20.49
C LYS A 82 0.94 19.47 -19.20
N LEU A 83 1.51 18.89 -18.15
CA LEU A 83 0.95 18.96 -16.82
C LEU A 83 1.13 20.40 -16.30
N GLU A 84 0.06 20.99 -15.76
CA GLU A 84 0.19 22.26 -15.05
C GLU A 84 1.01 22.02 -13.78
N THR A 85 2.10 22.76 -13.63
CA THR A 85 2.99 22.80 -12.45
C THR A 85 2.57 23.90 -11.51
#